data_AF-A0A1E4J140-F1
#
_entry.id   AF-A0A1E4J140-F1
#
_cell.length_a   1.000
_cell.length_b   1.000
_cell.length_c   1.000
_cell.angle_alpha   90.00
_cell.angle_beta   90.00
_cell.angle_gamma   90.00
#
_symmetry.space_group_name_H-M   'P 1'
#
loop_
_entity.id
_entity.type
_entity.pdbx_description
1 polymer ?
#
loop_
_entity_poly.entity_id
_entity_poly.type
_entity_poly.pdbx_seq_one_letter_code
_entity_poly.pdbx_strand_id
1 'polypeptide(L)'
;MSEIEETFAAMATDYWKLLRSFEKIAAAAPADSANRLLAQARFAGSRLAGHLAGAGMELATFDGQEITPTIPVVAINADECGDYKRTVVASTVEPAIIAGGRVLLQARVVAAEGEE
;
A
#
# COMPACT_ATOMS: atom_id res chain seq x y z
N MET A 1 -13.55 -3.10 -15.96
CA MET A 1 -12.68 -1.95 -15.63
C MET A 1 -12.42 -1.22 -16.93
N SER A 2 -12.42 0.11 -16.95
CA SER A 2 -12.00 0.81 -18.17
C SER A 2 -10.47 0.79 -18.29
N GLU A 3 -9.94 0.84 -19.51
CA GLU A 3 -8.49 0.91 -19.77
C GLU A 3 -7.84 2.13 -19.06
N ILE A 4 -8.61 3.21 -18.93
CA ILE A 4 -8.20 4.43 -18.20
C ILE A 4 -8.11 4.15 -16.69
N GLU A 5 -9.08 3.44 -16.11
CA GLU A 5 -9.04 3.05 -14.69
C GLU A 5 -7.83 2.16 -14.38
N GLU A 6 -7.54 1.18 -15.25
CA GLU A 6 -6.36 0.32 -15.14
C GLU A 6 -5.06 1.13 -15.15
N THR A 7 -4.95 2.05 -16.11
CA THR A 7 -3.78 2.92 -16.25
C THR A 7 -3.60 3.80 -15.01
N PHE A 8 -4.67 4.43 -14.51
CA PHE A 8 -4.59 5.25 -13.30
C PHE A 8 -4.23 4.44 -12.06
N ALA A 9 -4.80 3.25 -11.90
CA ALA A 9 -4.50 2.36 -10.77
C ALA A 9 -3.02 1.92 -10.78
N ALA A 10 -2.48 1.59 -11.96
CA ALA A 10 -1.07 1.26 -12.14
C ALA A 10 -0.16 2.46 -11.81
N MET A 11 -0.46 3.65 -12.35
CA MET A 11 0.31 4.87 -12.07
C MET A 11 0.29 5.26 -10.59
N ALA A 12 -0.87 5.14 -9.93
CA ALA A 12 -1.01 5.40 -8.50
C ALA A 12 -0.17 4.41 -7.66
N THR A 13 -0.16 3.15 -8.05
CA THR A 13 0.67 2.11 -7.44
C THR A 13 2.17 2.43 -7.57
N ASP A 14 2.62 2.80 -8.77
CA ASP A 14 4.02 3.17 -9.01
C ASP A 14 4.43 4.42 -8.24
N TYR A 15 3.57 5.44 -8.21
CA TYR A 15 3.80 6.64 -7.41
C TYR A 15 3.90 6.32 -5.92
N TRP A 16 3.01 5.46 -5.41
CA TRP A 16 3.04 5.05 -4.01
C TRP A 16 4.34 4.32 -3.66
N LYS A 17 4.80 3.40 -4.51
CA LYS A 17 6.08 2.69 -4.31
C LYS A 17 7.26 3.64 -4.28
N LEU A 18 7.29 4.61 -5.20
CA LEU A 18 8.32 5.65 -5.24
C LEU A 18 8.28 6.47 -3.95
N LEU A 19 7.08 6.84 -3.48
CA LEU A 19 6.89 7.59 -2.24
C LEU A 19 7.38 6.81 -1.02
N ARG A 20 7.04 5.51 -0.89
CA ARG A 20 7.54 4.66 0.20
C ARG A 20 9.08 4.57 0.18
N SER A 21 9.67 4.45 -0.99
CA SER A 21 11.13 4.40 -1.16
C SER A 21 11.77 5.72 -0.75
N PHE A 22 11.17 6.84 -1.15
CA PHE A 22 11.59 8.17 -0.75
C PHE A 22 11.51 8.38 0.77
N GLU A 23 10.45 7.93 1.42
CA GLU A 23 10.31 7.99 2.88
C GLU A 23 11.38 7.18 3.61
N LYS A 24 11.69 5.97 3.13
CA LYS A 24 12.78 5.15 3.69
C LYS A 24 14.13 5.87 3.61
N ILE A 25 14.43 6.47 2.47
CA ILE A 25 15.67 7.25 2.27
C ILE A 25 15.67 8.50 3.15
N ALA A 26 14.54 9.22 3.20
CA ALA A 26 14.36 10.41 4.02
C ALA A 26 14.57 10.14 5.51
N ALA A 27 14.06 9.01 6.02
CA ALA A 27 14.23 8.60 7.40
C ALA A 27 15.68 8.26 7.77
N ALA A 28 16.50 7.86 6.78
CA ALA A 28 17.92 7.57 6.97
C ALA A 28 18.84 8.79 6.79
N ALA A 29 18.28 9.97 6.43
CA ALA A 29 19.05 11.19 6.21
C ALA A 29 19.44 11.87 7.56
N PRO A 30 20.43 12.79 7.56
CA PRO A 30 20.73 13.61 8.73
C PRO A 30 19.49 14.37 9.23
N ALA A 31 19.33 14.50 10.55
CA ALA A 31 18.11 14.96 11.21
C ALA A 31 17.50 16.24 10.61
N ASP A 32 18.32 17.26 10.35
CA ASP A 32 17.87 18.54 9.79
C ASP A 32 17.26 18.39 8.38
N SER A 33 17.78 17.46 7.59
CA SER A 33 17.27 17.15 6.26
C SER A 33 16.11 16.15 6.27
N ALA A 34 16.12 15.18 7.20
CA ALA A 34 15.11 14.14 7.32
C ALA A 34 13.71 14.74 7.54
N ASN A 35 13.58 15.69 8.48
CA ASN A 35 12.31 16.33 8.78
C ASN A 35 11.68 17.02 7.56
N ARG A 36 12.50 17.72 6.78
CA ARG A 36 12.05 18.40 5.56
C ARG A 36 11.63 17.41 4.47
N LEU A 37 12.43 16.36 4.25
CA LEU A 37 12.13 15.33 3.25
C LEU A 37 10.86 14.56 3.61
N LEU A 38 10.69 14.17 4.88
CA LEU A 38 9.47 13.50 5.35
C LEU A 38 8.24 14.42 5.27
N ALA A 39 8.38 15.72 5.46
CA ALA A 39 7.29 16.67 5.22
C ALA A 39 6.88 16.72 3.74
N GLN A 40 7.85 16.71 2.81
CA GLN A 40 7.57 16.64 1.38
C GLN A 40 6.89 15.33 0.99
N ALA A 41 7.32 14.21 1.58
CA ALA A 41 6.70 12.91 1.37
C ALA A 41 5.23 12.90 1.82
N ARG A 42 4.94 13.40 3.02
CA ARG A 42 3.56 13.51 3.52
C ARG A 42 2.69 14.37 2.60
N PHE A 43 3.21 15.51 2.15
CA PHE A 43 2.49 16.37 1.21
C PHE A 43 2.20 15.68 -0.13
N ALA A 44 3.19 15.01 -0.70
CA ALA A 44 3.05 14.21 -1.92
C ALA A 44 2.02 13.08 -1.75
N GLY A 45 2.03 12.38 -0.61
CA GLY A 45 1.04 11.36 -0.27
C GLY A 45 -0.38 11.92 -0.18
N SER A 46 -0.58 13.05 0.50
CA SER A 46 -1.89 13.71 0.58
C SER A 46 -2.39 14.17 -0.79
N ARG A 47 -1.49 14.62 -1.67
CA ARG A 47 -1.82 14.97 -3.07
C ARG A 47 -2.28 13.75 -3.86
N LEU A 48 -1.56 12.63 -3.79
CA LEU A 48 -1.96 11.38 -4.43
C LEU A 48 -3.36 10.95 -3.94
N ALA A 49 -3.60 10.95 -2.63
CA ALA A 49 -4.90 10.61 -2.06
C ALA A 49 -6.02 11.53 -2.59
N GLY A 50 -5.77 12.85 -2.65
CA GLY A 50 -6.72 13.81 -3.20
C GLY A 50 -7.01 13.61 -4.69
N HIS A 51 -6.01 13.25 -5.49
CA HIS A 51 -6.19 12.94 -6.91
C HIS A 51 -7.02 11.67 -7.12
N LEU A 52 -6.77 10.61 -6.36
CA LEU A 52 -7.55 9.39 -6.40
C LEU A 52 -9.01 9.64 -5.97
N ALA A 53 -9.21 10.35 -4.86
CA ALA A 53 -10.54 10.68 -4.37
C ALA A 53 -11.35 11.48 -5.41
N GLY A 54 -10.71 12.43 -6.09
CA GLY A 54 -11.33 13.17 -7.20
C GLY A 54 -11.72 12.32 -8.40
N ALA A 55 -11.09 11.15 -8.57
CA ALA A 55 -11.42 10.15 -9.57
C ALA A 55 -12.37 9.04 -9.04
N GLY A 56 -12.90 9.16 -7.82
CA GLY A 56 -13.73 8.13 -7.19
C GLY A 56 -12.97 6.87 -6.79
N MET A 57 -11.65 6.99 -6.61
CA MET A 57 -10.74 5.91 -6.24
C MET A 57 -10.12 6.15 -4.86
N GLU A 58 -9.66 5.09 -4.23
CA GLU A 58 -8.88 5.12 -3.01
C GLU A 58 -7.75 4.09 -3.04
N LEU A 59 -6.71 4.38 -2.27
CA LEU A 59 -5.55 3.53 -2.07
C LEU A 59 -5.61 2.97 -0.65
N ALA A 60 -5.51 1.66 -0.51
CA ALA A 60 -5.58 0.98 0.79
C ALA A 60 -4.33 0.14 1.05
N THR A 61 -3.83 0.21 2.28
CA THR A 61 -2.76 -0.63 2.84
C THR A 61 -3.33 -1.42 4.02
N PHE A 62 -2.77 -2.60 4.29
CA PHE A 62 -3.36 -3.54 5.24
C PHE A 62 -2.41 -3.93 6.38
N ASP A 63 -1.33 -3.18 6.58
CA ASP A 63 -0.30 -3.46 7.60
C ASP A 63 -0.93 -3.70 8.98
N GLY A 64 -0.55 -4.82 9.61
CA GLY A 64 -1.06 -5.26 10.91
C GLY A 64 -2.44 -5.92 10.89
N GLN A 65 -3.15 -5.95 9.76
CA GLN A 65 -4.46 -6.59 9.66
C GLN A 65 -4.34 -8.10 9.44
N GLU A 66 -5.31 -8.85 9.93
CA GLU A 66 -5.43 -10.27 9.67
C GLU A 66 -5.80 -10.54 8.20
N ILE A 67 -5.12 -11.50 7.59
CA ILE A 67 -5.42 -11.94 6.23
C ILE A 67 -6.64 -12.83 6.26
N THR A 68 -7.77 -12.25 5.86
CA THR A 68 -9.05 -12.94 5.71
C THR A 68 -9.53 -12.86 4.25
N PRO A 69 -10.51 -13.69 3.85
CA PRO A 69 -11.11 -13.60 2.51
C PRO A 69 -11.79 -12.25 2.19
N THR A 70 -11.99 -11.37 3.19
CA THR A 70 -12.70 -10.11 3.02
C THR A 70 -11.80 -8.93 2.70
N ILE A 71 -10.48 -9.05 2.88
CA ILE A 71 -9.53 -7.98 2.50
C ILE A 71 -8.92 -8.27 1.12
N PRO A 72 -8.76 -7.26 0.26
CA PRO A 72 -8.31 -7.44 -1.11
C PRO A 72 -6.78 -7.57 -1.21
N VAL A 73 -6.22 -8.64 -0.65
CA VAL A 73 -4.77 -8.86 -0.58
C VAL A 73 -4.34 -10.17 -1.23
N VAL A 74 -3.11 -10.20 -1.72
CA VAL A 74 -2.40 -11.39 -2.18
C VAL A 74 -1.08 -11.47 -1.43
N ALA A 75 -0.90 -12.50 -0.61
CA ALA A 75 0.36 -12.78 0.05
C ALA A 75 1.38 -13.29 -0.97
N ILE A 76 2.53 -12.64 -1.08
CA ILE A 76 3.59 -13.02 -2.04
C ILE A 76 4.43 -14.20 -1.55
N ASN A 77 4.36 -14.51 -0.26
CA ASN A 77 5.04 -15.61 0.43
C ASN A 77 4.01 -16.58 1.04
N ALA A 78 2.91 -16.83 0.34
CA ALA A 78 1.81 -17.67 0.84
C ALA A 78 2.25 -19.11 1.12
N ASP A 79 3.26 -19.60 0.41
CA ASP A 79 3.90 -20.90 0.59
C ASP A 79 4.65 -21.05 1.92
N GLU A 80 5.11 -19.95 2.51
CA GLU A 80 5.78 -19.93 3.81
C GLU A 80 4.79 -19.94 4.99
N CYS A 81 3.49 -19.78 4.74
CA CYS A 81 2.48 -19.54 5.78
C CYS A 81 1.69 -20.79 6.23
N GLY A 82 2.02 -21.98 5.72
CA GLY A 82 1.17 -23.17 5.81
C GLY A 82 0.79 -23.63 7.22
N ASP A 83 1.66 -23.39 8.21
CA ASP A 83 1.46 -23.84 9.60
C ASP A 83 0.97 -22.72 10.54
N TYR A 84 0.75 -21.50 10.03
CA TYR A 84 0.33 -20.38 10.87
C TYR A 84 -1.11 -20.56 11.34
N LYS A 85 -1.32 -20.47 12.66
CA LYS A 85 -2.68 -20.44 13.24
C LYS A 85 -3.46 -19.20 12.81
N ARG A 86 -2.74 -18.09 12.65
CA ARG A 86 -3.24 -16.78 12.25
C ARG A 86 -2.22 -16.13 11.36
N THR A 87 -2.67 -15.61 10.23
CA THR A 87 -1.80 -14.93 9.27
C THR A 87 -2.16 -13.45 9.24
N VAL A 88 -1.18 -12.58 9.43
CA VAL A 88 -1.34 -11.13 9.40
C VAL A 88 -0.49 -10.52 8.29
N VAL A 89 -0.89 -9.34 7.82
CA VAL A 89 -0.08 -8.54 6.90
C VAL A 89 1.07 -7.91 7.68
N ALA A 90 2.27 -8.44 7.50
CA ALA A 90 3.48 -7.85 8.08
C ALA A 90 3.84 -6.53 7.40
N SER A 91 3.73 -6.50 6.07
CA SER A 91 3.94 -5.27 5.31
C SER A 91 3.27 -5.32 3.94
N THR A 92 2.78 -4.16 3.50
CA THR A 92 2.23 -3.94 2.18
C THR A 92 3.38 -3.61 1.22
N VAL A 93 3.52 -4.41 0.16
CA VAL A 93 4.51 -4.25 -0.91
C VAL A 93 3.92 -3.44 -2.06
N GLU A 94 2.65 -3.68 -2.37
CA GLU A 94 1.85 -2.89 -3.31
C GLU A 94 0.48 -2.66 -2.69
N PRO A 95 -0.09 -1.45 -2.79
CA PRO A 95 -1.37 -1.16 -2.19
C PRO A 95 -2.52 -1.74 -3.03
N ALA A 96 -3.69 -1.87 -2.42
CA ALA A 96 -4.90 -2.07 -3.18
C ALA A 96 -5.39 -0.73 -3.75
N ILE A 97 -5.99 -0.76 -4.93
CA ILE A 97 -6.72 0.36 -5.51
C ILE A 97 -8.19 -0.03 -5.60
N ILE A 98 -9.07 0.77 -5.01
CA ILE A 98 -10.50 0.51 -4.91
C ILE A 98 -11.24 1.69 -5.54
N ALA A 99 -12.30 1.43 -6.31
CA ALA A 99 -13.14 2.45 -6.92
C ALA A 99 -14.62 2.13 -6.68
N GLY A 100 -15.33 2.98 -5.93
CA GLY A 100 -16.73 2.75 -5.58
C GLY A 100 -17.01 1.37 -4.98
N GLY A 101 -16.12 0.87 -4.11
CA GLY A 101 -16.22 -0.47 -3.48
C GLY A 101 -15.78 -1.64 -4.37
N ARG A 102 -15.45 -1.40 -5.65
CA ARG A 102 -14.86 -2.41 -6.54
C ARG A 102 -13.34 -2.39 -6.44
N VAL A 103 -12.74 -3.54 -6.17
CA VAL A 103 -11.29 -3.71 -6.20
C VAL A 103 -10.82 -3.62 -7.66
N LEU A 104 -9.99 -2.61 -7.96
CA LEU A 104 -9.31 -2.46 -9.25
C LEU A 104 -7.99 -3.24 -9.26
N LEU A 105 -7.23 -3.14 -8.16
CA LEU A 105 -5.99 -3.87 -7.92
C LEU A 105 -5.99 -4.40 -6.50
N GLN A 106 -5.59 -5.67 -6.32
CA GLN A 106 -5.35 -6.26 -5.00
C GLN A 106 -3.99 -5.79 -4.47
N ALA A 107 -3.91 -5.59 -3.16
CA ALA A 107 -2.65 -5.31 -2.50
C ALA A 107 -1.74 -6.55 -2.57
N ARG A 108 -0.45 -6.36 -2.80
CA ARG A 108 0.55 -7.42 -2.62
C ARG A 108 1.20 -7.23 -1.27
N VAL A 109 1.22 -8.27 -0.47
CA VAL A 109 1.63 -8.19 0.94
C VAL A 109 2.63 -9.28 1.29
N VAL A 110 3.48 -9.00 2.27
CA VAL A 110 4.22 -10.02 3.00
C VAL A 110 3.37 -10.44 4.19
N ALA A 111 3.12 -11.74 4.28
CA ALA A 111 2.42 -12.35 5.39
C ALA A 111 3.40 -12.76 6.49
N ALA A 112 2.95 -12.70 7.74
CA ALA A 112 3.64 -13.25 8.91
C ALA A 112 2.64 -13.95 9.84
N GLU A 113 3.17 -14.74 10.76
CA GLU A 113 2.38 -15.30 11.86
C GLU A 113 1.89 -14.16 12.78
N GLY A 114 0.60 -14.17 13.10
CA GLY A 114 0.00 -13.24 14.04
C GLY A 114 0.26 -13.66 15.49
N GLU A 115 0.43 -12.68 16.38
CA GLU A 115 0.42 -12.93 17.82
C GLU A 115 -1.00 -13.35 18.28
N GLU A 116 -1.06 -14.25 19.28
CA GLU A 116 -2.30 -14.79 19.89
C GLU A 116 -3.14 -13.71 20.59
#